data_AF-A0A479ZZ26-F1
#
_entry.id   AF-A0A479ZZ26-F1
#
_cell.length_a   1.000
_cell.length_b   1.000
_cell.length_c   1.000
_cell.angle_alpha   90.00
_cell.angle_beta   90.00
_cell.angle_gamma   90.00
#
_symmetry.space_group_name_H-M   'P 1'
#
loop_
_entity.id
_entity.type
_entity.pdbx_description
1 polymer ?
#
loop_
_entity_poly.entity_id
_entity_poly.type
_entity_poly.pdbx_seq_one_letter_code
_entity_poly.pdbx_strand_id
1 'polypeptide(L)' 'MTTKELLIQEINSMSETELKETLKIIRSLKQKESKPPHRPGSGKSILRHAGKWVGDDLKECLEIVESSRGLAEF' A
#
# COMPACT_ATOMS: atom_id res chain seq x y z
N MET A 1 24.24 -16.95 26.54
CA MET A 1 22.84 -17.02 26.07
C MET A 1 22.78 -16.51 24.64
N THR A 2 22.31 -17.33 23.72
CA THR A 2 22.06 -16.91 22.33
C THR A 2 20.71 -16.18 22.24
N THR A 3 20.51 -15.34 21.22
CA THR A 3 19.23 -14.65 20.99
C THR A 3 18.07 -15.64 20.83
N LYS A 4 18.35 -16.84 20.30
CA LYS A 4 17.38 -17.93 20.17
C LYS A 4 16.94 -18.48 21.53
N GLU A 5 17.88 -18.65 22.46
CA GLU A 5 17.56 -19.12 23.82
C GLU A 5 16.70 -18.12 24.58
N LEU A 6 17.00 -16.82 24.48
CA LEU A 6 16.19 -15.77 25.11
C LEU A 6 14.76 -15.74 24.57
N LEU A 7 14.59 -15.92 23.24
CA LEU A 7 13.26 -16.00 22.64
C LEU A 7 12.45 -17.21 23.11
N ILE A 8 13.09 -18.38 23.25
CA ILE A 8 12.42 -19.59 23.75
C ILE A 8 11.98 -19.40 25.20
N GLN A 9 12.83 -18.76 26.02
CA GLN A 9 12.50 -18.47 27.41
C GLN A 9 11.27 -17.56 27.52
N GLU A 10 11.22 -16.49 26.72
CA GLU A 10 10.09 -15.54 26.71
C GLU A 10 8.79 -16.18 26.20
N ILE A 11 8.87 -17.03 25.17
CA ILE A 11 7.73 -17.76 24.62
C ILE A 11 7.08 -18.65 25.69
N ASN A 12 7.88 -19.26 26.56
CA ASN A 12 7.37 -20.15 27.61
C ASN A 12 6.68 -19.40 28.76
N SER A 13 6.93 -18.10 28.92
CA SER A 13 6.30 -17.27 29.97
C SER A 13 5.08 -16.49 29.50
N MET A 14 4.82 -16.42 28.19
CA MET A 14 3.70 -15.66 27.63
C MET A 14 2.37 -16.43 27.63
N SER A 15 1.27 -15.68 27.61
CA SER A 15 -0.08 -16.20 27.41
C SER A 15 -0.38 -16.52 25.93
N GLU A 16 -1.39 -17.36 25.68
CA GLU A 16 -1.82 -17.75 24.34
C GLU A 16 -2.23 -16.55 23.45
N THR A 17 -2.75 -15.48 24.05
CA THR A 17 -3.12 -14.25 23.34
C THR A 17 -1.89 -13.49 22.85
N GLU A 18 -0.87 -13.36 23.69
CA GLU A 18 0.40 -12.71 23.36
C GLU A 18 1.18 -13.53 22.33
N LEU A 19 1.11 -14.86 22.42
CA LEU A 19 1.69 -15.77 21.44
C LEU A 19 1.08 -15.57 20.05
N LYS A 20 -0.25 -15.43 19.95
CA LYS A 20 -0.93 -15.17 18.67
C LYS A 20 -0.53 -13.84 18.05
N GLU A 21 -0.41 -12.78 18.85
CA GLU A 21 0.02 -11.48 18.37
C GLU A 21 1.48 -11.49 17.93
N THR A 22 2.35 -12.10 18.72
CA THR A 22 3.78 -12.29 18.39
C THR A 22 3.95 -13.07 17.10
N LEU A 23 3.16 -14.12 16.90
CA LEU A 23 3.18 -14.93 15.68
C LEU A 23 2.73 -14.12 14.45
N LYS A 24 1.76 -13.22 14.60
CA LYS A 24 1.35 -12.28 13.55
C LYS A 24 2.49 -11.33 13.16
N ILE A 25 3.25 -10.84 14.15
CA ILE A 25 4.42 -9.98 13.92
C ILE A 25 5.54 -10.76 13.22
N ILE A 26 5.87 -11.97 13.65
CA ILE A 26 6.91 -12.80 13.02
C ILE A 26 6.55 -13.09 11.56
N ARG A 27 5.27 -13.40 11.28
CA ARG A 27 4.79 -13.60 9.91
C ARG A 27 4.92 -12.34 9.07
N SER A 28 4.62 -11.16 9.63
CA SER A 28 4.76 -9.90 8.91
C SER A 28 6.22 -9.56 8.58
N LEU A 29 7.16 -9.85 9.50
CA LEU A 29 8.60 -9.70 9.26
C LEU A 29 9.07 -10.57 8.10
N LYS A 30 8.67 -11.85 8.06
CA LYS A 30 9.00 -12.77 6.96
C LYS A 30 8.41 -12.31 5.62
N GLN A 31 7.20 -11.74 5.63
CA GLN A 31 6.56 -11.22 4.42
C GLN A 31 7.14 -9.89 3.94
N LYS A 32 7.77 -9.10 4.83
CA LYS A 32 8.40 -7.83 4.47
C LYS A 32 9.65 -8.05 3.60
N GLU A 33 10.39 -9.14 3.84
CA GLU A 33 11.53 -9.52 3.01
C GLU A 33 11.13 -10.00 1.61
N SER A 34 9.93 -10.58 1.45
CA SER A 34 9.46 -11.11 0.16
C SER A 34 8.77 -10.08 -0.74
N LYS A 35 8.47 -8.87 -0.24
CA LYS A 35 7.86 -7.82 -1.07
C LYS A 35 8.97 -7.07 -1.80
N PRO A 36 8.92 -6.95 -3.14
CA PRO A 36 9.84 -6.06 -3.84
C PRO A 36 9.68 -4.65 -3.23
N PRO A 37 10.77 -3.89 -3.08
CA PRO A 37 10.71 -2.55 -2.53
C PRO A 37 9.62 -1.78 -3.27
N HIS A 38 8.74 -1.12 -2.51
CA HIS A 38 7.69 -0.27 -3.07
C HIS A 38 8.38 0.72 -4.01
N ARG A 39 8.24 0.51 -5.32
CA ARG A 39 8.74 1.45 -6.31
C ARG A 39 7.93 2.72 -6.10
N PRO A 40 8.54 3.84 -5.68
CA PRO A 40 7.81 5.10 -5.68
C PRO A 40 7.28 5.28 -7.11
N GLY A 41 5.99 5.60 -7.24
CA GLY A 41 5.40 5.86 -8.53
C GLY A 41 6.28 6.87 -9.27
N SER A 42 6.69 6.56 -10.50
CA SER A 42 7.53 7.45 -11.32
C SER A 42 6.84 8.81 -11.59
N GLY A 43 5.53 8.89 -11.32
CA GLY A 43 4.76 10.11 -11.41
C GLY A 43 5.16 11.13 -10.35
N LYS A 44 5.74 12.24 -10.81
CA LYS A 44 5.75 13.49 -10.03
C LYS A 44 4.31 13.86 -9.62
N SER A 45 4.14 14.74 -8.64
CA SER A 45 2.80 15.23 -8.22
C SER A 45 2.03 15.87 -9.39
N ILE A 46 0.75 15.52 -9.56
CA ILE A 46 -0.13 16.13 -10.58
C ILE A 46 -0.24 17.66 -10.39
N LEU A 47 -0.06 18.14 -9.15
CA LEU A 47 -0.08 19.56 -8.80
C LEU A 47 0.97 20.39 -9.55
N ARG A 48 2.04 19.77 -10.07
CA ARG A 48 3.05 20.47 -10.90
C ARG A 48 2.48 21.10 -12.18
N HIS A 49 1.30 20.64 -12.58
CA HIS A 49 0.59 21.08 -13.78
C HIS A 49 -0.54 22.05 -13.45
N ALA A 50 -0.91 22.25 -12.18
CA ALA A 50 -1.95 23.20 -11.80
C ALA A 50 -1.61 24.62 -12.30
N GLY A 51 -2.57 25.30 -12.93
CA GLY A 51 -2.39 26.63 -13.51
C GLY A 51 -1.56 26.71 -14.80
N LYS A 52 -1.03 25.57 -15.30
CA LYS A 52 -0.36 25.49 -16.62
C LYS A 52 -1.27 24.97 -17.73
N TRP A 53 -2.51 24.66 -17.40
CA TRP A 53 -3.50 24.20 -18.38
C TRP A 53 -3.83 25.40 -19.26
N VAL A 54 -3.64 25.23 -20.57
CA VAL A 54 -3.94 26.22 -21.60
C VAL A 54 -4.88 25.54 -22.58
N GLY A 55 -6.03 26.16 -22.81
CA GLY A 55 -7.11 25.61 -23.64
C GLY A 55 -8.47 26.06 -23.14
N ASP A 56 -9.40 26.29 -24.05
CA ASP A 56 -10.84 26.46 -23.78
C ASP A 56 -11.61 25.25 -24.32
N ASP A 57 -11.02 24.07 -24.11
CA ASP A 57 -11.45 22.77 -24.63
C ASP A 57 -12.22 21.97 -23.58
N LEU A 58 -12.56 22.57 -22.43
CA LEU A 58 -13.30 21.92 -21.35
C LEU A 58 -14.58 21.26 -21.87
N LYS A 59 -15.33 21.97 -22.72
CA LYS A 59 -16.60 21.49 -23.27
C LYS A 59 -16.40 20.29 -24.20
N GLU A 60 -15.42 20.36 -25.09
CA GLU A 60 -15.07 19.28 -26.02
C GLU A 60 -14.58 18.04 -25.25
N CYS A 61 -13.71 18.24 -24.27
CA CYS A 61 -13.23 17.17 -23.41
C CYS A 61 -14.36 16.50 -22.62
N LEU A 62 -15.31 17.29 -22.10
CA LEU A 62 -16.47 16.77 -21.38
C LEU A 62 -17.35 15.92 -22.30
N GLU A 63 -17.63 16.39 -23.52
CA GLU A 63 -18.43 15.67 -24.50
C GLU A 63 -17.78 14.34 -24.93
N ILE A 64 -16.45 14.32 -25.07
CA ILE A 64 -15.70 13.09 -25.33
C ILE A 64 -15.85 12.10 -24.16
N VAL A 65 -15.74 12.57 -22.91
CA VAL A 65 -15.89 11.71 -21.72
C VAL A 65 -17.31 11.15 -21.62
N GLU A 66 -18.33 11.98 -21.84
CA GLU A 66 -19.72 11.56 -21.76
C GLU A 66 -20.11 10.58 -22.86
N SER A 67 -19.59 10.77 -24.08
CA SER A 67 -19.84 9.87 -25.21
C SER A 67 -19.06 8.56 -25.12
N SER A 68 -17.89 8.56 -24.48
CA SER A 68 -17.04 7.37 -24.36
C SER A 68 -17.26 6.55 -23.09
N ARG A 69 -17.98 7.08 -22.08
CA ARG A 69 -18.21 6.35 -20.83
C ARG A 69 -19.08 5.12 -21.07
N GLY A 70 -18.60 3.96 -20.61
CA GLY A 70 -19.41 2.75 -20.51
C GLY A 70 -20.47 2.88 -19.41
N LEU A 71 -21.60 2.20 -19.57
CA LEU A 71 -22.56 2.03 -18.48
C LEU A 71 -21.87 1.28 -17.33
N ALA A 72 -21.84 1.88 -16.15
CA ALA A 72 -21.34 1.21 -14.97
C ALA A 72 -22.34 0.11 -14.56
N GLU A 73 -21.92 -1.14 -14.64
CA GLU A 73 -22.64 -2.27 -14.05
C GLU A 73 -22.15 -2.44 -12.60
N PHE A 74 -23.09 -2.50 -11.67
CA PHE A 74 -22.84 -2.70 -10.23
C PHE A 74 -23.43 -4.02 -9.76
#